data_AF-A0A9D0WAA1-F1
#
_entry.id   AF-A0A9D0WAA1-F1
#
_cell.length_a   1.000
_cell.length_b   1.000
_cell.length_c   1.000
_cell.angle_alpha   90.00
_cell.angle_beta   90.00
_cell.angle_gamma   90.00
#
_symmetry.space_group_name_H-M   'P 1'
#
loop_
_entity.id
_entity.type
_entity.pdbx_description
1 polymer ?
#
loop_
_entity_poly.entity_id
_entity_poly.type
_entity_poly.pdbx_seq_one_letter_code
_entity_poly.pdbx_strand_id
1 'polypeptide(L)' 'MARVFNFSAGPAMLPAEVLERAREEMLDWNGTGMSVMEMSHRGK' A
#
# COMPACT_ATOMS: atom_id res chain seq x y z
N MET A 1 0.31 -17.03 -13.90
CA MET A 1 -0.98 -17.37 -13.24
C MET A 1 -1.83 -16.11 -13.17
N ALA A 2 -3.14 -16.20 -13.42
CA ALA A 2 -4.05 -15.07 -13.22
C ALA A 2 -4.25 -14.78 -11.72
N ARG A 3 -4.56 -13.54 -11.36
CA ARG A 3 -4.83 -13.15 -9.96
C ARG A 3 -6.05 -13.92 -9.44
N VAL A 4 -5.97 -14.42 -8.21
CA VAL A 4 -7.07 -15.15 -7.55
C VAL A 4 -8.19 -14.19 -7.17
N PHE A 5 -9.45 -14.61 -7.39
CA PHE A 5 -10.62 -13.93 -6.83
C PHE A 5 -10.76 -14.32 -5.36
N ASN A 6 -10.57 -13.34 -4.47
CA ASN A 6 -10.64 -13.52 -3.02
C ASN A 6 -12.01 -13.03 -2.51
N PHE A 7 -12.86 -13.97 -2.08
CA PHE A 7 -14.21 -13.74 -1.54
C PHE A 7 -14.28 -13.72 -0.01
N SER A 8 -13.15 -13.54 0.68
CA SER A 8 -13.12 -13.51 2.15
C SER A 8 -14.03 -12.41 2.72
N ALA A 9 -14.76 -12.74 3.79
CA ALA A 9 -15.65 -11.83 4.49
C ALA A 9 -14.90 -10.77 5.35
N GLY A 10 -13.62 -11.01 5.65
CA GLY A 10 -12.78 -10.10 6.45
C GLY A 10 -11.56 -10.79 7.07
N PRO A 11 -10.33 -10.25 6.93
CA PRO A 11 -9.94 -9.21 5.97
C PRO A 11 -10.26 -9.63 4.52
N ALA A 12 -10.52 -8.65 3.65
CA ALA A 12 -11.06 -8.87 2.30
C ALA A 12 -10.07 -8.44 1.19
N MET A 13 -10.45 -8.68 -0.07
CA MET A 13 -9.68 -8.24 -1.24
C MET A 13 -9.54 -6.70 -1.26
N LEU A 14 -8.32 -6.24 -1.58
CA LEU A 14 -8.05 -4.85 -1.93
C LEU A 14 -7.94 -4.68 -3.47
N PRO A 15 -8.26 -3.51 -4.02
CA PRO A 15 -8.03 -3.19 -5.43
C PRO A 15 -6.56 -3.43 -5.82
N ALA A 16 -6.32 -3.93 -7.04
CA ALA A 16 -4.97 -4.30 -7.48
C ALA A 16 -4.06 -3.07 -7.51
N GLU A 17 -4.56 -2.00 -8.12
CA GLU A 17 -3.90 -0.72 -8.32
C GLU A 17 -3.46 -0.06 -7.01
N VAL A 18 -4.22 -0.27 -5.92
CA VAL A 18 -3.86 0.24 -4.60
C VAL A 18 -2.70 -0.56 -3.99
N LEU A 19 -2.71 -1.88 -4.13
CA LEU A 19 -1.62 -2.74 -3.68
C LEU A 19 -0.33 -2.47 -4.45
N GLU A 20 -0.42 -2.31 -5.77
CA GLU A 20 0.73 -1.99 -6.61
C GLU A 20 1.35 -0.65 -6.22
N ARG A 21 0.53 0.40 -6.06
CA ARG A 21 1.03 1.71 -5.59
C ARG A 21 1.66 1.64 -4.21
N ALA A 22 1.00 0.97 -3.26
CA ALA A 22 1.54 0.80 -1.90
C ALA A 22 2.87 0.04 -1.89
N ARG A 23 3.04 -0.94 -2.79
CA ARG A 23 4.31 -1.65 -2.97
C ARG A 23 5.39 -0.73 -3.56
N GLU A 24 5.05 0.04 -4.59
CA GLU A 24 5.98 0.94 -5.28
C GLU A 24 6.51 2.04 -4.36
N GLU A 25 5.66 2.60 -3.50
CA GLU A 25 6.00 3.70 -2.59
C GLU A 25 6.45 3.22 -1.19
N MET A 26 6.62 1.89 -0.99
CA MET A 26 6.83 1.31 0.35
C MET A 26 8.04 1.88 1.09
N LEU A 27 9.13 2.16 0.37
CA LEU A 27 10.41 2.63 0.93
C LEU A 27 10.65 4.13 0.75
N ASP A 28 9.99 4.75 -0.21
CA ASP A 28 10.10 6.18 -0.48
C ASP A 28 8.74 6.71 -0.90
N TRP A 29 8.02 7.23 0.09
CA TRP A 29 6.74 7.85 -0.16
C TRP A 29 6.97 9.26 -0.70
N ASN A 30 6.53 9.52 -1.92
CA ASN A 30 6.58 10.83 -2.58
C ASN A 30 7.98 11.50 -2.63
N GLY A 31 9.07 10.72 -2.69
CA GLY A 31 10.42 11.27 -2.75
C GLY A 31 10.91 11.90 -1.44
N THR A 32 10.28 11.54 -0.31
CA THR A 32 10.69 12.01 1.03
C THR A 32 11.93 11.31 1.55
N GLY A 33 12.35 10.21 0.90
CA GLY A 33 13.44 9.35 1.35
C GLY A 33 13.06 8.44 2.54
N MET A 34 11.78 8.32 2.86
CA MET A 34 11.26 7.46 3.92
C MET A 34 9.89 6.86 3.59
N SER A 35 9.54 5.77 4.25
CA SER A 35 8.21 5.17 4.18
C SER A 35 7.17 6.05 4.86
N VAL A 36 5.91 6.00 4.38
CA VAL A 36 4.78 6.63 5.08
C VAL A 36 4.62 6.12 6.52
N MET A 37 5.04 4.88 6.79
CA MET A 37 5.00 4.28 8.14
C MET A 37 6.04 4.86 9.10
N GLU A 38 7.07 5.53 8.59
CA GLU A 38 8.13 6.17 9.38
C GLU A 38 7.84 7.66 9.62
N MET A 39 6.89 8.23 8.88
CA MET A 39 6.54 9.65 8.98
C MET A 39 5.81 9.98 10.28
N SER A 40 6.14 11.13 10.87
CA SER A 40 5.36 11.68 11.97
C SER A 40 3.96 12.04 11.49
N HIS A 41 2.93 11.54 12.18
CA HIS A 41 1.53 11.95 11.96
C HIS A 41 1.28 13.45 12.23
N ARG A 42 2.27 14.17 12.77
CA ARG A 42 2.24 15.63 12.99
C ARG A 42 3.00 16.42 11.92
N GLY A 43 3.56 15.75 10.91
CA GLY A 43 4.21 16.41 9.78
C GLY A 43 3.23 17.30 9.03
N LYS A 44 3.70 18.46 8.56
CA LYS A 44 2.99 19.28 7.57
C LYS A 44 3.39 18.88 6.18
#